data_AF-A0A353R5W1-F1
#
_entry.id   AF-A0A353R5W1-F1
#
_cell.length_a   1.000
_cell.length_b   1.000
_cell.length_c   1.000
_cell.angle_alpha   90.00
_cell.angle_beta   90.00
_cell.angle_gamma   90.00
#
_symmetry.space_group_name_H-M   'P 1'
#
loop_
_entity.id
_entity.type
_entity.pdbx_description
1 polymer ?
#
loop_
_entity_poly.entity_id
_entity_poly.type
_entity_poly.pdbx_seq_one_letter_code
_entity_poly.pdbx_strand_id
1 'polypeptide(L)'
;GESRIVYRQILQTGGFSDPQTCDRFRETINNTRERRLQNLAGRREILVGINQYPDAAGKAPAGVLLSGEGGMRAALGFEKLRLRTEQAPEIPAVFLLTFGNMAMCRARAQFSAGFFGVAGFRILDNNRFATVEEGIQAARKSGARIVVACSSDDEYEQAVPLIARSLDPGTILTVAGDPSCKEALTDQGINHFISIRSNVLETLLEYQKELGL
;
A
#
# COMPACT_ATOMS: atom_id res chain seq x y z
N GLY A 1 11.10 -18.04 -30.94
CA GLY A 1 10.20 -17.28 -30.05
C GLY A 1 9.65 -18.21 -29.00
N GLU A 2 9.50 -17.72 -27.77
CA GLU A 2 9.02 -18.49 -26.61
C GLU A 2 7.68 -19.19 -26.88
N SER A 3 6.77 -18.55 -27.64
CA SER A 3 5.49 -19.15 -28.06
C SER A 3 5.66 -20.45 -28.86
N ARG A 4 6.68 -20.57 -29.71
CA ARG A 4 6.98 -21.81 -30.45
C ARG A 4 7.52 -22.92 -29.55
N ILE A 5 8.20 -22.56 -28.45
CA ILE A 5 8.71 -23.54 -27.48
C ILE A 5 7.53 -24.15 -26.70
N VAL A 6 6.64 -23.31 -26.19
CA VAL A 6 5.43 -23.74 -25.48
C VAL A 6 4.54 -24.60 -26.39
N TYR A 7 4.34 -24.18 -27.65
CA TYR A 7 3.59 -24.97 -28.63
C TYR A 7 4.17 -26.38 -28.83
N ARG A 8 5.50 -26.51 -28.97
CA ARG A 8 6.14 -27.83 -29.11
C ARG A 8 6.02 -28.68 -27.86
N GLN A 9 6.11 -28.09 -26.66
CA GLN A 9 5.90 -28.81 -25.40
C GLN A 9 4.49 -29.38 -25.31
N ILE A 10 3.47 -28.61 -25.69
CA ILE A 10 2.07 -29.07 -25.73
C ILE A 10 1.92 -30.28 -26.68
N LEU A 11 2.53 -30.23 -27.87
CA LEU A 11 2.48 -31.35 -28.81
C LEU A 11 3.19 -32.61 -28.27
N GLN A 12 4.32 -32.43 -27.56
CA GLN A 12 5.09 -33.54 -26.99
C GLN A 12 4.37 -34.26 -25.84
N THR A 13 3.45 -33.61 -25.15
CA THR A 13 2.70 -34.20 -24.03
C THR A 13 1.34 -34.79 -24.44
N GLY A 14 1.00 -34.80 -25.73
CA GLY A 14 -0.27 -35.38 -26.22
C GLY A 14 -1.32 -34.34 -26.67
N GLY A 15 -0.95 -33.06 -26.72
CA GLY A 15 -1.83 -31.98 -27.18
C GLY A 15 -2.99 -31.68 -26.22
N PHE A 16 -3.87 -30.76 -26.62
CA PHE A 16 -5.05 -30.39 -25.79
C PHE A 16 -6.16 -31.44 -25.75
N SER A 17 -6.02 -32.54 -26.48
CA SER A 17 -6.85 -33.73 -26.31
C SER A 17 -6.47 -34.55 -25.07
N ASP A 18 -5.24 -34.39 -24.57
CA ASP A 18 -4.75 -35.09 -23.38
C ASP A 18 -5.08 -34.29 -22.09
N PRO A 19 -5.78 -34.90 -21.11
CA PRO A 19 -6.14 -34.23 -19.86
C PRO A 19 -4.93 -33.72 -19.06
N GLN A 20 -3.82 -34.47 -19.02
CA GLN A 20 -2.63 -34.08 -18.24
C GLN A 20 -1.95 -32.85 -18.84
N THR A 21 -1.89 -32.77 -20.17
CA THR A 21 -1.43 -31.59 -20.91
C THR A 21 -2.28 -30.38 -20.61
N CYS A 22 -3.61 -30.55 -20.58
CA CYS A 22 -4.54 -29.48 -20.21
C CYS A 22 -4.31 -28.99 -18.77
N ASP A 23 -4.15 -29.90 -17.82
CA ASP A 23 -3.90 -29.56 -16.41
C ASP A 23 -2.61 -28.78 -16.25
N ARG A 24 -1.51 -29.24 -16.86
CA ARG A 24 -0.20 -28.56 -16.86
C ARG A 24 -0.27 -27.15 -17.46
N PHE A 25 -1.04 -26.98 -18.54
CA PHE A 25 -1.22 -25.68 -19.15
C PHE A 25 -2.05 -24.73 -18.26
N ARG A 26 -3.11 -25.23 -17.62
CA ARG A 26 -3.87 -24.46 -16.62
C ARG A 26 -3.00 -24.05 -15.44
N GLU A 27 -2.13 -24.93 -14.95
CA GLU A 27 -1.15 -24.63 -13.91
C GLU A 27 -0.19 -23.51 -14.35
N THR A 28 0.32 -23.56 -15.58
CA THR A 28 1.20 -22.51 -16.13
C THR A 28 0.49 -21.15 -16.21
N ILE A 29 -0.78 -21.13 -16.61
CA ILE A 29 -1.62 -19.92 -16.60
C ILE A 29 -1.80 -19.38 -15.18
N ASN A 30 -2.08 -20.26 -14.22
CA ASN A 30 -2.27 -19.89 -12.82
C ASN A 30 -0.98 -19.32 -12.20
N ASN A 31 0.16 -19.98 -12.41
CA ASN A 31 1.47 -19.50 -11.95
C ASN A 31 1.83 -18.14 -12.56
N THR A 32 1.53 -17.94 -13.86
CA THR A 32 1.73 -16.65 -14.52
C THR A 32 0.84 -15.58 -13.90
N ARG A 33 -0.43 -15.92 -13.63
CA ARG A 33 -1.39 -15.01 -12.98
C ARG A 33 -0.91 -14.61 -11.59
N GLU A 34 -0.55 -15.57 -10.74
CA GLU A 34 -0.07 -15.33 -9.39
C GLU A 34 1.17 -14.44 -9.38
N ARG A 35 2.14 -14.72 -10.23
CA ARG A 35 3.34 -13.88 -10.38
C ARG A 35 2.99 -12.44 -10.76
N ARG A 36 2.07 -12.25 -11.70
CA ARG A 36 1.62 -10.90 -12.08
C ARG A 36 0.90 -10.19 -10.93
N LEU A 37 0.05 -10.89 -10.20
CA LEU A 37 -0.62 -10.33 -9.02
C LEU A 37 0.39 -9.92 -7.94
N GLN A 38 1.41 -10.74 -7.67
CA GLN A 38 2.50 -10.40 -6.74
C GLN A 38 3.30 -9.18 -7.23
N ASN A 39 3.61 -9.10 -8.53
CA ASN A 39 4.29 -7.95 -9.11
C ASN A 39 3.45 -6.67 -8.97
N LEU A 40 2.14 -6.74 -9.17
CA LEU A 40 1.22 -5.62 -9.00
C LEU A 40 1.13 -5.19 -7.54
N ALA A 41 1.05 -6.16 -6.62
CA ALA A 41 0.99 -5.93 -5.18
C ALA A 41 2.24 -5.19 -4.67
N GLY A 42 3.43 -5.60 -5.13
CA GLY A 42 4.71 -4.95 -4.82
C GLY A 42 5.15 -3.80 -5.75
N ARG A 43 4.25 -3.27 -6.59
CA ARG A 43 4.55 -2.19 -7.57
C ARG A 43 5.71 -2.48 -8.55
N ARG A 44 6.05 -3.75 -8.79
CA ARG A 44 6.95 -4.17 -9.88
C ARG A 44 6.26 -4.08 -11.24
N GLU A 45 4.95 -4.30 -11.25
CA GLU A 45 4.06 -3.94 -12.36
C GLU A 45 3.17 -2.77 -11.92
N ILE A 46 2.99 -1.78 -12.79
CA ILE A 46 2.26 -0.54 -12.48
C ILE A 46 0.95 -0.49 -13.25
N LEU A 47 -0.13 -0.23 -12.52
CA LEU A 47 -1.43 0.17 -13.03
C LEU A 47 -1.68 1.61 -12.61
N VAL A 48 -1.46 2.54 -13.53
CA VAL A 48 -1.63 3.98 -13.30
C VAL A 48 -3.08 4.27 -12.88
N GLY A 49 -3.24 5.12 -11.86
CA GLY A 49 -4.55 5.44 -11.28
C GLY A 49 -5.06 4.41 -10.27
N ILE A 50 -4.37 3.27 -10.12
CA ILE A 50 -4.79 2.17 -9.23
C ILE A 50 -3.74 1.95 -8.14
N ASN A 51 -2.64 1.25 -8.45
CA ASN A 51 -1.59 0.98 -7.47
C ASN A 51 -0.52 2.07 -7.43
N GLN A 52 -0.52 2.99 -8.40
CA GLN A 52 0.40 4.11 -8.50
C GLN A 52 -0.33 5.36 -9.02
N TYR A 53 -0.07 6.51 -8.39
CA TYR A 53 -0.75 7.78 -8.68
C TYR A 53 -2.29 7.63 -8.69
N PRO A 54 -2.90 7.10 -7.61
CA PRO A 54 -4.35 6.99 -7.52
C PRO A 54 -4.99 8.38 -7.53
N ASP A 55 -6.15 8.49 -8.15
CA ASP A 55 -6.96 9.69 -8.03
C ASP A 55 -7.55 9.75 -6.62
N ALA A 56 -7.16 10.76 -5.83
CA ALA A 56 -7.63 10.96 -4.46
C ALA A 56 -9.10 11.42 -4.39
N ALA A 57 -9.61 12.07 -5.44
CA ALA A 57 -11.01 12.51 -5.53
C ALA A 57 -11.91 11.46 -6.20
N GLY A 58 -11.31 10.48 -6.89
CA GLY A 58 -12.02 9.37 -7.50
C GLY A 58 -12.83 8.56 -6.50
N LYS A 59 -13.84 7.85 -6.99
CA LYS A 59 -14.57 6.85 -6.21
C LYS A 59 -14.42 5.49 -6.87
N ALA A 60 -14.49 4.43 -6.09
CA ALA A 60 -14.61 3.08 -6.61
C ALA A 60 -15.87 3.01 -7.52
N PRO A 61 -15.77 2.38 -8.70
CA PRO A 61 -16.90 2.28 -9.61
C PRO A 61 -18.08 1.56 -8.93
N ALA A 62 -19.28 2.11 -9.08
CA ALA A 62 -20.49 1.49 -8.54
C ALA A 62 -20.76 0.14 -9.24
N GLY A 63 -21.14 -0.89 -8.47
CA GLY A 63 -21.53 -2.18 -9.03
C GLY A 63 -20.36 -3.05 -9.51
N VAL A 64 -19.17 -2.96 -8.89
CA VAL A 64 -18.12 -3.98 -9.10
C VAL A 64 -18.71 -5.35 -8.78
N LEU A 65 -19.09 -6.09 -9.82
CA LEU A 65 -19.35 -7.52 -9.74
C LEU A 65 -18.03 -8.18 -9.40
N LEU A 66 -17.84 -8.50 -8.11
CA LEU A 66 -16.66 -9.17 -7.57
C LEU A 66 -16.54 -10.63 -8.07
N SER A 67 -17.54 -11.07 -8.84
CA SER A 67 -17.72 -12.41 -9.36
C SER A 67 -18.26 -12.27 -10.78
N GLY A 68 -17.50 -12.70 -11.76
CA GLY A 68 -17.98 -12.89 -13.12
C GLY A 68 -17.29 -14.11 -13.70
N GLU A 69 -18.06 -15.06 -14.22
CA GLU A 69 -17.56 -16.11 -15.10
C GLU A 69 -17.05 -15.43 -16.38
N GLY A 70 -15.79 -15.00 -16.38
CA GLY A 70 -15.26 -14.13 -17.42
C GLY A 70 -13.96 -13.45 -17.04
N GLY A 71 -12.92 -14.23 -16.75
CA GLY A 71 -11.56 -13.73 -16.52
C GLY A 71 -11.36 -12.97 -15.19
N MET A 72 -10.14 -13.00 -14.66
CA MET A 72 -9.79 -12.23 -13.46
C MET A 72 -9.14 -10.91 -13.87
N ARG A 73 -9.71 -9.79 -13.42
CA ARG A 73 -9.18 -8.46 -13.68
C ARG A 73 -8.03 -8.16 -12.71
N ALA A 74 -6.88 -7.75 -13.25
CA ALA A 74 -5.65 -7.55 -12.48
C ALA A 74 -5.78 -6.53 -11.32
N ALA A 75 -6.66 -5.53 -11.49
CA ALA A 75 -6.92 -4.48 -10.51
C ALA A 75 -7.84 -4.90 -9.35
N LEU A 76 -8.51 -6.07 -9.44
CA LEU A 76 -9.62 -6.43 -8.56
C LEU A 76 -9.25 -6.39 -7.06
N GLY A 77 -8.03 -6.77 -6.70
CA GLY A 77 -7.56 -6.70 -5.31
C GLY A 77 -7.52 -5.27 -4.77
N PHE A 78 -7.00 -4.33 -5.55
CA PHE A 78 -6.93 -2.91 -5.17
C PHE A 78 -8.30 -2.23 -5.17
N GLU A 79 -9.19 -2.62 -6.06
CA GLU A 79 -10.55 -2.07 -6.08
C GLU A 79 -11.39 -2.55 -4.90
N LYS A 80 -11.25 -3.83 -4.53
CA LYS A 80 -11.83 -4.37 -3.28
C LYS A 80 -11.32 -3.62 -2.06
N LEU A 81 -10.00 -3.39 -2.00
CA LEU A 81 -9.36 -2.61 -0.95
C LEU A 81 -9.99 -1.20 -0.88
N ARG A 82 -9.99 -0.45 -1.98
CA ARG A 82 -10.54 0.91 -2.02
C ARG A 82 -12.03 0.96 -1.67
N LEU A 83 -12.83 0.06 -2.23
CA LEU A 83 -14.26 -0.03 -1.96
C LEU A 83 -14.55 -0.25 -0.48
N ARG A 84 -13.76 -1.09 0.21
CA ARG A 84 -13.92 -1.32 1.66
C ARG A 84 -13.72 -0.03 2.46
N THR A 85 -12.70 0.76 2.14
CA THR A 85 -12.49 2.06 2.82
C THR A 85 -13.63 3.04 2.52
N GLU A 86 -14.06 3.13 1.27
CA GLU A 86 -15.11 4.07 0.84
C GLU A 86 -16.51 3.71 1.39
N GLN A 87 -16.73 2.45 1.75
CA GLN A 87 -17.97 1.97 2.37
C GLN A 87 -17.99 2.13 3.89
N ALA A 88 -16.87 2.52 4.51
CA ALA A 88 -16.83 2.79 5.94
C ALA A 88 -17.78 3.95 6.31
N PRO A 89 -18.44 3.91 7.49
CA PRO A 89 -19.29 5.01 7.94
C PRO A 89 -18.56 6.36 7.98
N GLU A 90 -17.26 6.32 8.32
CA GLU A 90 -16.34 7.43 8.22
C GLU A 90 -15.05 6.94 7.57
N ILE A 91 -14.62 7.61 6.48
CA ILE A 91 -13.37 7.32 5.81
C ILE A 91 -12.20 7.72 6.73
N PRO A 92 -11.35 6.78 7.18
CA PRO A 92 -10.26 7.09 8.08
C PRO A 92 -9.27 8.07 7.45
N ALA A 93 -8.83 9.04 8.24
CA ALA A 93 -7.81 10.00 7.84
C ALA A 93 -6.40 9.52 8.16
N VAL A 94 -5.48 9.87 7.26
CA VAL A 94 -4.04 9.69 7.37
C VAL A 94 -3.40 11.07 7.43
N PHE A 95 -2.75 11.41 8.53
CA PHE A 95 -2.08 12.68 8.70
C PHE A 95 -0.59 12.58 8.37
N LEU A 96 -0.12 13.41 7.44
CA LEU A 96 1.29 13.46 7.05
C LEU A 96 2.03 14.47 7.93
N LEU A 97 2.79 13.94 8.89
CA LEU A 97 3.59 14.72 9.83
C LEU A 97 4.96 14.99 9.20
N THR A 98 5.05 16.11 8.50
CA THR A 98 6.26 16.59 7.82
C THR A 98 7.12 17.47 8.72
N PHE A 99 8.37 17.11 8.93
CA PHE A 99 9.32 17.87 9.75
C PHE A 99 10.72 17.82 9.12
N GLY A 100 11.63 18.67 9.60
CA GLY A 100 13.03 18.54 9.25
C GLY A 100 13.44 19.06 7.88
N ASN A 101 14.30 18.28 7.22
CA ASN A 101 14.76 18.55 5.86
C ASN A 101 13.59 18.66 4.87
N MET A 102 13.41 19.84 4.30
CA MET A 102 12.25 20.17 3.46
C MET A 102 12.13 19.32 2.18
N ALA A 103 13.25 18.96 1.55
CA ALA A 103 13.21 18.15 0.33
C ALA A 103 12.80 16.71 0.65
N MET A 104 13.39 16.13 1.71
CA MET A 104 13.11 14.76 2.14
C MET A 104 11.69 14.62 2.69
N CYS A 105 11.26 15.54 3.55
CA CYS A 105 9.92 15.48 4.15
C CYS A 105 8.83 15.55 3.07
N ARG A 106 8.99 16.41 2.06
CA ARG A 106 8.05 16.53 0.92
C ARG A 106 8.03 15.27 0.06
N ALA A 107 9.21 14.71 -0.26
CA ALA A 107 9.28 13.48 -1.04
C ALA A 107 8.56 12.31 -0.33
N ARG A 108 8.74 12.21 0.99
CA ARG A 108 8.11 11.17 1.82
C ARG A 108 6.63 11.40 2.05
N ALA A 109 6.20 12.65 2.21
CA ALA A 109 4.78 13.01 2.24
C ALA A 109 4.09 12.61 0.93
N GLN A 110 4.67 12.97 -0.21
CA GLN A 110 4.12 12.63 -1.52
C GLN A 110 4.06 11.12 -1.76
N PHE A 111 5.12 10.39 -1.37
CA PHE A 111 5.12 8.93 -1.41
C PHE A 111 3.99 8.35 -0.54
N SER A 112 3.85 8.84 0.69
CA SER A 112 2.86 8.36 1.67
C SER A 112 1.43 8.67 1.23
N ALA A 113 1.18 9.88 0.71
CA ALA A 113 -0.09 10.25 0.09
C ALA A 113 -0.47 9.29 -1.04
N GLY A 114 0.48 9.00 -1.94
CA GLY A 114 0.28 8.05 -3.02
C GLY A 114 0.21 6.58 -2.56
N PHE A 115 0.75 6.22 -1.38
CA PHE A 115 0.65 4.89 -0.81
C PHE A 115 -0.73 4.65 -0.21
N PHE A 116 -1.13 5.49 0.75
CA PHE A 116 -2.43 5.36 1.43
C PHE A 116 -3.62 5.73 0.54
N GLY A 117 -3.43 6.62 -0.44
CA GLY A 117 -4.45 6.97 -1.42
C GLY A 117 -4.90 5.77 -2.28
N VAL A 118 -4.08 4.72 -2.42
CA VAL A 118 -4.46 3.49 -3.15
C VAL A 118 -5.65 2.82 -2.49
N ALA A 119 -5.70 2.84 -1.16
CA ALA A 119 -6.81 2.31 -0.38
C ALA A 119 -7.98 3.30 -0.25
N GLY A 120 -7.90 4.51 -0.80
CA GLY A 120 -8.96 5.52 -0.66
C GLY A 120 -9.03 6.20 0.71
N PHE A 121 -7.96 6.15 1.51
CA PHE A 121 -7.89 6.90 2.77
C PHE A 121 -7.90 8.42 2.52
N ARG A 122 -8.45 9.17 3.47
CA ARG A 122 -8.45 10.64 3.41
C ARG A 122 -7.09 11.18 3.85
N ILE A 123 -6.34 11.75 2.92
CA ILE A 123 -5.00 12.27 3.20
C ILE A 123 -5.06 13.71 3.72
N LEU A 124 -4.44 13.96 4.86
CA LEU A 124 -4.25 15.29 5.44
C LEU A 124 -2.77 15.66 5.31
N ASP A 125 -2.45 16.39 4.25
CA ASP A 125 -1.09 16.82 3.92
C ASP A 125 -0.79 18.23 4.48
N ASN A 126 0.48 18.48 4.78
CA ASN A 126 0.99 19.73 5.31
C ASN A 126 2.32 20.09 4.64
N ASN A 127 2.61 21.37 4.50
CA ASN A 127 3.82 21.80 3.79
C ASN A 127 5.12 21.44 4.51
N ARG A 128 5.19 21.73 5.83
CA ARG A 128 6.26 21.41 6.79
C ARG A 128 5.95 22.09 8.14
N PHE A 129 6.10 21.40 9.27
CA PHE A 129 6.04 22.02 10.59
C PHE A 129 7.40 22.60 10.99
N ALA A 130 7.41 23.69 11.76
CA ALA A 130 8.67 24.29 12.21
C ALA A 130 9.38 23.38 13.23
N THR A 131 8.61 22.70 14.07
CA THR A 131 9.10 21.69 15.01
C THR A 131 8.25 20.42 14.99
N VAL A 132 8.78 19.34 15.57
CA VAL A 132 8.06 18.06 15.69
C VAL A 132 6.84 18.21 16.60
N GLU A 133 6.96 18.99 17.67
CA GLU A 133 5.89 19.24 18.65
C GLU A 133 4.69 19.94 18.02
N GLU A 134 4.91 20.95 17.17
CA GLU A 134 3.84 21.59 16.43
C GLU A 134 3.09 20.59 15.53
N GLY A 135 3.85 19.72 14.84
CA GLY A 135 3.29 18.65 14.01
C GLY A 135 2.47 17.65 14.81
N ILE A 136 2.93 17.27 16.01
CA ILE A 136 2.19 16.39 16.92
C ILE A 136 0.87 17.05 17.36
N GLN A 137 0.89 18.34 17.73
CA GLN A 137 -0.33 19.05 18.13
C GLN A 137 -1.33 19.13 16.98
N ALA A 138 -0.86 19.39 15.76
CA ALA A 138 -1.71 19.38 14.57
C ALA A 138 -2.28 17.98 14.28
N ALA A 139 -1.46 16.93 14.40
CA ALA A 139 -1.88 15.54 14.21
C ALA A 139 -3.01 15.15 15.17
N ARG A 140 -2.88 15.45 16.46
CA ARG A 140 -3.91 15.16 17.47
C ARG A 140 -5.21 15.91 17.21
N LYS A 141 -5.12 17.20 16.86
CA LYS A 141 -6.29 18.02 16.51
C LYS A 141 -7.01 17.53 15.26
N SER A 142 -6.31 16.85 14.35
CA SER A 142 -6.88 16.35 13.10
C SER A 142 -7.83 15.16 13.28
N GLY A 143 -7.72 14.43 14.40
CA GLY A 143 -8.46 13.19 14.62
C GLY A 143 -8.07 12.03 13.69
N ALA A 144 -6.93 12.15 12.98
CA ALA A 144 -6.46 11.09 12.10
C ALA A 144 -6.12 9.82 12.88
N ARG A 145 -6.56 8.66 12.37
CA ARG A 145 -6.29 7.36 12.99
C ARG A 145 -4.92 6.81 12.60
N ILE A 146 -4.33 7.34 11.53
CA ILE A 146 -2.96 7.03 11.09
C ILE A 146 -2.18 8.34 11.05
N VAL A 147 -0.97 8.33 11.62
CA VAL A 147 -0.01 9.44 11.51
C VAL A 147 1.26 8.91 10.87
N VAL A 148 1.69 9.55 9.78
CA VAL A 148 2.89 9.17 9.05
C VAL A 148 4.01 10.16 9.30
N ALA A 149 5.09 9.71 9.94
CA ALA A 149 6.31 10.50 10.08
C ALA A 149 7.01 10.60 8.71
N CYS A 150 7.19 11.83 8.23
CA CYS A 150 7.82 12.14 6.95
C CYS A 150 8.99 13.11 7.15
N SER A 151 10.23 12.60 7.19
CA SER A 151 11.45 13.42 7.28
C SER A 151 12.65 12.79 6.54
N SER A 152 13.91 13.07 6.87
CA SER A 152 15.08 12.28 6.49
C SER A 152 15.26 11.08 7.43
N ASP A 153 16.14 10.13 7.08
CA ASP A 153 16.41 8.97 7.95
C ASP A 153 17.10 9.38 9.26
N ASP A 154 18.02 10.34 9.18
CA ASP A 154 18.81 10.84 10.32
C ASP A 154 17.96 11.46 11.43
N GLU A 155 16.77 11.97 11.09
CA GLU A 155 15.90 12.62 12.08
C GLU A 155 14.97 11.64 12.82
N TYR A 156 14.79 10.42 12.31
CA TYR A 156 13.80 9.50 12.86
C TYR A 156 14.16 8.93 14.23
N GLU A 157 15.46 8.73 14.50
CA GLU A 157 15.92 8.16 15.77
C GLU A 157 15.44 8.99 16.98
N GLN A 158 15.40 10.32 16.84
CA GLN A 158 14.95 11.22 17.91
C GLN A 158 13.46 11.53 17.81
N ALA A 159 12.95 11.82 16.61
CA ALA A 159 11.59 12.33 16.44
C ALA A 159 10.52 11.25 16.59
N VAL A 160 10.73 10.04 16.06
CA VAL A 160 9.69 8.99 16.03
C VAL A 160 9.32 8.51 17.44
N PRO A 161 10.27 8.25 18.37
CA PRO A 161 9.92 7.93 19.75
C PRO A 161 9.15 9.04 20.47
N LEU A 162 9.47 10.31 20.18
CA LEU A 162 8.75 11.46 20.73
C LEU A 162 7.30 11.50 20.20
N ILE A 163 7.11 11.29 18.90
CA ILE A 163 5.78 11.22 18.27
C ILE A 163 4.98 10.07 18.90
N ALA A 164 5.56 8.88 18.98
CA ALA A 164 4.89 7.68 19.51
C ALA A 164 4.34 7.88 20.92
N ARG A 165 5.11 8.50 21.81
CA ARG A 165 4.68 8.78 23.20
C ARG A 165 3.65 9.91 23.31
N SER A 166 3.49 10.73 22.27
CA SER A 166 2.68 11.95 22.33
C SER A 166 1.34 11.85 21.60
N LEU A 167 1.17 10.84 20.74
CA LEU A 167 -0.08 10.58 20.03
C LEU A 167 -1.12 9.92 20.93
N ASP A 168 -2.39 10.04 20.55
CA ASP A 168 -3.49 9.46 21.32
C ASP A 168 -3.50 7.92 21.18
N PRO A 169 -3.85 7.16 22.24
CA PRO A 169 -3.87 5.71 22.19
C PRO A 169 -4.72 5.16 21.02
N GLY A 170 -4.21 4.15 20.33
CA GLY A 170 -4.88 3.56 19.16
C GLY A 170 -4.62 4.29 17.83
N THR A 171 -3.85 5.38 17.86
CA THR A 171 -3.31 5.98 16.62
C THR A 171 -2.19 5.11 16.07
N ILE A 172 -2.29 4.73 14.80
CA ILE A 172 -1.26 3.95 14.13
C ILE A 172 -0.17 4.93 13.68
N LEU A 173 1.02 4.83 14.29
CA LEU A 173 2.19 5.59 13.87
C LEU A 173 2.96 4.81 12.81
N THR A 174 3.11 5.41 11.64
CA THR A 174 3.84 4.85 10.49
C THR A 174 5.08 5.69 10.19
N VAL A 175 6.21 5.04 9.91
CA VAL A 175 7.43 5.70 9.42
C VAL A 175 7.52 5.56 7.91
N ALA A 176 7.66 6.68 7.19
CA ALA A 176 7.91 6.66 5.76
C ALA A 176 9.41 6.41 5.50
N GLY A 177 9.78 5.26 4.96
CA GLY A 177 11.15 4.87 4.67
C GLY A 177 11.56 3.54 5.30
N ASP A 178 12.84 3.23 5.17
CA ASP A 178 13.48 2.05 5.75
C ASP A 178 14.79 2.51 6.42
N PRO A 179 14.70 3.28 7.53
CA PRO A 179 15.86 3.92 8.14
C PRO A 179 16.77 2.89 8.82
N SER A 180 18.04 3.23 9.00
CA SER A 180 19.00 2.38 9.73
C SER A 180 18.58 2.15 11.19
N CYS A 181 17.87 3.08 11.81
CA CYS A 181 17.35 2.96 13.18
C CYS A 181 16.08 2.09 13.30
N LYS A 182 15.62 1.45 12.22
CA LYS A 182 14.38 0.65 12.19
C LYS A 182 14.33 -0.42 13.28
N GLU A 183 15.42 -1.15 13.50
CA GLU A 183 15.47 -2.18 14.55
C GLU A 183 15.25 -1.57 15.94
N ALA A 184 15.96 -0.49 16.27
CA ALA A 184 15.80 0.23 17.54
C ALA A 184 14.39 0.84 17.72
N LEU A 185 13.72 1.25 16.63
CA LEU A 185 12.33 1.71 16.66
C LEU A 185 11.35 0.55 16.88
N THR A 186 11.61 -0.60 16.26
CA THR A 186 10.81 -1.83 16.42
C THR A 186 10.89 -2.35 17.85
N ASP A 187 12.08 -2.31 18.48
CA ASP A 187 12.27 -2.68 19.89
C ASP A 187 11.48 -1.78 20.86
N GLN A 188 11.14 -0.56 20.43
CA GLN A 188 10.28 0.37 21.16
C GLN A 188 8.78 0.20 20.83
N GLY A 189 8.43 -0.82 20.04
CA GLY A 189 7.05 -1.12 19.64
C GLY A 189 6.55 -0.33 18.42
N ILE A 190 7.41 0.41 17.72
CA ILE A 190 7.06 1.14 16.51
C ILE A 190 7.30 0.21 15.31
N ASN A 191 6.24 -0.45 14.87
CA ASN A 191 6.34 -1.59 13.94
C ASN A 191 5.92 -1.27 12.50
N HIS A 192 5.33 -0.10 12.25
CA HIS A 192 4.78 0.24 10.94
C HIS A 192 5.75 1.07 10.12
N PHE A 193 6.21 0.50 9.00
CA PHE A 193 7.11 1.15 8.05
C PHE A 193 6.56 0.98 6.64
N ILE A 194 6.58 2.05 5.84
CA ILE A 194 6.23 1.99 4.42
C ILE A 194 7.40 2.47 3.57
N SER A 195 7.75 1.73 2.53
CA SER A 195 8.84 2.10 1.62
C SER A 195 8.52 1.66 0.20
N ILE A 196 9.40 2.03 -0.75
CA ILE A 196 9.33 1.56 -2.14
C ILE A 196 9.37 0.04 -2.28
N ARG A 197 9.80 -0.71 -1.25
CA ARG A 197 9.87 -2.17 -1.24
C ARG A 197 8.64 -2.83 -0.61
N SER A 198 7.75 -2.06 0.00
CA SER A 198 6.55 -2.59 0.66
C SER A 198 5.61 -3.24 -0.35
N ASN A 199 5.03 -4.39 0.02
CA ASN A 199 3.90 -4.94 -0.69
C ASN A 199 2.67 -4.07 -0.38
N VAL A 200 2.33 -3.17 -1.28
CA VAL A 200 1.32 -2.12 -1.06
C VAL A 200 -0.05 -2.72 -0.77
N LEU A 201 -0.43 -3.78 -1.49
CA LEU A 201 -1.74 -4.40 -1.29
C LEU A 201 -1.84 -5.07 0.08
N GLU A 202 -0.87 -5.90 0.44
CA GLU A 202 -0.86 -6.62 1.73
C GLU A 202 -0.77 -5.64 2.91
N THR A 203 0.16 -4.69 2.85
CA THR A 203 0.33 -3.68 3.90
C THR A 203 -0.93 -2.83 4.09
N LEU A 204 -1.61 -2.38 3.02
CA LEU A 204 -2.84 -1.60 3.16
C LEU A 204 -4.01 -2.44 3.70
N LEU A 205 -4.06 -3.75 3.42
CA LEU A 205 -5.03 -4.65 4.02
C LEU A 205 -4.81 -4.80 5.54
N GLU A 206 -3.55 -4.82 5.99
CA GLU A 206 -3.21 -4.81 7.41
C GLU A 206 -3.71 -3.54 8.10
N TYR A 207 -3.46 -2.35 7.52
CA TYR A 207 -4.01 -1.09 8.05
C TYR A 207 -5.54 -1.11 8.12
N GLN A 208 -6.23 -1.59 7.09
CA GLN A 208 -7.69 -1.72 7.12
C GLN A 208 -8.16 -2.62 8.27
N LYS A 209 -7.51 -3.77 8.45
CA LYS A 209 -7.83 -4.71 9.52
C LYS A 209 -7.64 -4.11 10.91
N GLU A 210 -6.52 -3.41 11.14
CA GLU A 210 -6.26 -2.72 12.41
C GLU A 210 -7.22 -1.56 12.68
N LEU A 211 -7.67 -0.88 11.62
CA LEU A 211 -8.70 0.14 11.71
C LEU A 211 -10.11 -0.42 11.93
N GLY A 212 -10.30 -1.73 11.79
CA GLY A 212 -11.60 -2.41 11.92
C GLY A 212 -12.51 -2.22 10.71
N LEU A 213 -11.93 -2.06 9.51
CA LEU A 213 -12.65 -1.95 8.23
C LEU A 213 -12.97 -3.30 7.59
#